data_AF-A0A3C0WJS0-F1
#
_entry.id   AF-A0A3C0WJS0-F1
#
_cell.length_a   1.000
_cell.length_b   1.000
_cell.length_c   1.000
_cell.angle_alpha   90.00
_cell.angle_beta   90.00
_cell.angle_gamma   90.00
#
_symmetry.space_group_name_H-M   'P 1'
#
loop_
_entity.id
_entity.type
_entity.pdbx_description
1 polymer ?
#
loop_
_entity_poly.entity_id
_entity_poly.type
_entity_poly.pdbx_seq_one_letter_code
_entity_poly.pdbx_strand_id
1 'polypeptide(L)'
;HTLLRRLTLDLSGLPPTVEQQVLFQDNVNAHGLDRSWQTEVERLLSSPSYGERMAVHWLDLARYADTHGYHTDSHRDMWRWRDWVIDAFNSNMHFDQFTIEQLAGDLLEKPTLDQLIATGFNRNHMINFEAGALEEEYLSEYIMDRVSTTATVWLGQTIGCSRCHDHKFDPISQKEFYRFYAFFNNVDEVGIDGRAGNAHPYIEAPTKLQQHHRDDLSQSIAQHQSLIKRRLADSQSAVKQYTELVLANEVKLPGPPNDMKVGFGFDASDGNDVIPHRRNLPQGKIAGSPIYLPGKFSESLLFDGSTMVTVGNPPQLVNDFTLSMWLYPTTEDNAVLFSQAEYEDDVISTGFDVVISEGSIAIRLAESADKVRELRSQHQLKKTQWQHIVVQYS
;
A
#
# COMPACT_ATOMS: atom_id res chain seq x y z
N HIS A 1 -36.64 -21.73 -34.06
CA HIS A 1 -35.66 -22.22 -33.06
C HIS A 1 -34.20 -22.26 -33.55
N THR A 2 -33.87 -22.90 -34.68
CA THR A 2 -32.46 -23.04 -35.12
C THR A 2 -31.73 -21.71 -35.34
N LEU A 3 -32.37 -20.74 -36.01
CA LEU A 3 -31.77 -19.44 -36.28
C LEU A 3 -31.46 -18.67 -35.00
N LEU A 4 -32.44 -18.57 -34.09
CA LEU A 4 -32.27 -17.94 -32.78
C LEU A 4 -31.12 -18.59 -31.99
N ARG A 5 -31.06 -19.92 -31.94
CA ARG A 5 -29.97 -20.63 -31.22
C ARG A 5 -28.59 -20.31 -31.78
N ARG A 6 -28.43 -20.25 -33.11
CA ARG A 6 -27.14 -19.86 -33.72
C ARG A 6 -26.78 -18.44 -33.33
N LEU A 7 -27.74 -17.52 -33.48
CA LEU A 7 -27.52 -16.11 -33.17
C LEU A 7 -27.09 -15.88 -31.71
N THR A 8 -27.77 -16.50 -30.74
CA THR A 8 -27.40 -16.32 -29.33
C THR A 8 -26.05 -16.96 -29.01
N LEU A 9 -25.75 -18.15 -29.55
CA LEU A 9 -24.44 -18.77 -29.33
C LEU A 9 -23.30 -17.96 -29.96
N ASP A 10 -23.51 -17.41 -31.15
CA ASP A 10 -22.50 -16.62 -31.84
C ASP A 10 -22.27 -15.29 -31.12
N LEU A 11 -23.34 -14.57 -30.76
CA LEU A 11 -23.23 -13.23 -30.19
C LEU A 11 -23.04 -13.19 -28.68
N SER A 12 -23.58 -14.14 -27.91
CA SER A 12 -23.45 -14.14 -26.43
C SER A 12 -22.77 -15.37 -25.86
N GLY A 13 -22.50 -16.40 -26.67
CA GLY A 13 -21.96 -17.67 -26.17
C GLY A 13 -22.96 -18.51 -25.39
N LEU A 14 -24.21 -18.05 -25.24
CA LEU A 14 -25.24 -18.69 -24.41
C LEU A 14 -26.41 -19.19 -25.25
N PRO A 15 -27.01 -20.34 -24.90
CA PRO A 15 -28.25 -20.80 -25.53
C PRO A 15 -29.42 -19.88 -25.15
N PRO A 16 -30.46 -19.74 -26.01
CA PRO A 16 -31.62 -18.93 -25.70
C PRO A 16 -32.46 -19.60 -24.61
N THR A 17 -32.97 -18.82 -23.64
CA THR A 17 -33.90 -19.35 -22.63
C THR A 17 -35.23 -19.73 -23.26
N VAL A 18 -36.05 -20.50 -22.54
CA VAL A 18 -37.39 -20.89 -23.04
C VAL A 18 -38.26 -19.66 -23.29
N GLU A 19 -38.17 -18.66 -22.40
CA GLU A 19 -38.90 -17.40 -22.50
C GLU A 19 -38.47 -16.61 -23.73
N GLN A 20 -37.16 -16.54 -24.01
CA GLN A 20 -36.64 -15.90 -25.21
C GLN A 20 -37.09 -16.60 -26.48
N GLN A 21 -37.19 -17.94 -26.46
CA GLN A 21 -37.68 -18.71 -27.61
C GLN A 21 -39.16 -18.45 -27.89
N VAL A 22 -40.00 -18.40 -26.85
CA VAL A 22 -41.42 -18.07 -26.97
C VAL A 22 -41.59 -16.65 -27.47
N LEU A 23 -40.91 -15.67 -26.85
CA LEU A 23 -40.97 -14.27 -27.25
C LEU A 23 -40.54 -14.05 -28.70
N PHE A 24 -39.45 -14.69 -29.13
CA PHE A 24 -39.01 -14.61 -30.52
C PHE A 24 -40.05 -15.20 -31.48
N GLN A 25 -40.67 -16.33 -31.14
CA GLN A 25 -41.70 -16.95 -31.97
C GLN A 25 -42.95 -16.06 -32.08
N ASP A 26 -43.38 -15.46 -30.97
CA ASP A 26 -44.52 -14.54 -30.94
C ASP A 26 -44.25 -13.29 -31.78
N ASN A 27 -43.04 -12.72 -31.68
CA ASN A 27 -42.61 -11.61 -32.51
C ASN A 27 -42.60 -11.97 -34.00
N VAL A 28 -42.07 -13.15 -34.36
CA VAL A 28 -42.08 -13.64 -35.75
C VAL A 28 -43.51 -13.78 -36.27
N ASN A 29 -44.44 -14.26 -35.45
CA ASN A 29 -45.85 -14.39 -35.81
C ASN A 29 -46.53 -13.02 -36.01
N ALA A 30 -46.17 -12.02 -35.20
CA ALA A 30 -46.80 -10.69 -35.23
C ALA A 30 -46.19 -9.75 -36.28
N HIS A 31 -44.89 -9.86 -36.54
CA HIS A 31 -44.10 -8.85 -37.27
C HIS A 31 -43.32 -9.41 -38.45
N GLY A 32 -43.35 -10.72 -38.67
CA GLY A 32 -42.54 -11.40 -39.68
C GLY A 32 -41.12 -11.68 -39.21
N LEU A 33 -40.43 -12.58 -39.93
CA LEU A 33 -39.08 -13.03 -39.58
C LEU A 33 -38.05 -11.91 -39.65
N ASP A 34 -38.04 -11.11 -40.72
CA ASP A 34 -36.97 -10.14 -40.98
C ASP A 34 -36.89 -9.06 -39.88
N ARG A 35 -38.03 -8.46 -39.51
CA ARG A 35 -38.07 -7.46 -38.43
C ARG A 35 -37.70 -8.08 -37.09
N SER A 36 -38.26 -9.24 -36.77
CA SER A 36 -37.99 -9.93 -35.50
C SER A 36 -36.53 -10.34 -35.37
N TRP A 37 -35.91 -10.74 -36.48
CA TRP A 37 -34.48 -11.05 -36.55
C TRP A 37 -33.62 -9.83 -36.28
N GLN A 38 -33.87 -8.71 -36.95
CA GLN A 38 -33.14 -7.45 -36.73
C GLN A 38 -33.25 -6.99 -35.26
N THR A 39 -34.45 -7.01 -34.70
CA THR A 39 -34.69 -6.66 -33.30
C THR A 39 -33.91 -7.58 -32.34
N GLU A 40 -33.87 -8.88 -32.62
CA GLU A 40 -33.12 -9.83 -31.79
C GLU A 40 -31.60 -9.64 -31.90
N VAL A 41 -31.09 -9.33 -33.10
CA VAL A 41 -29.68 -8.96 -33.32
C VAL A 41 -29.32 -7.73 -32.49
N GLU A 42 -30.10 -6.65 -32.59
CA GLU A 42 -29.88 -5.41 -31.83
C GLU A 42 -29.91 -5.64 -30.32
N ARG A 43 -30.86 -6.46 -29.85
CA ARG A 43 -30.98 -6.85 -28.44
C ARG A 43 -29.74 -7.58 -27.95
N LEU A 44 -29.20 -8.51 -28.75
CA LEU A 44 -28.02 -9.29 -28.39
C LEU A 44 -26.74 -8.47 -28.46
N LEU A 45 -26.57 -7.62 -29.48
CA LEU A 45 -25.44 -6.69 -29.58
C LEU A 45 -25.41 -5.69 -28.41
N SER A 46 -26.58 -5.33 -27.86
CA SER A 46 -26.70 -4.44 -26.71
C SER A 46 -26.57 -5.16 -25.35
N SER A 47 -26.42 -6.48 -25.34
CA SER A 47 -26.33 -7.27 -24.11
C SER A 47 -24.89 -7.32 -23.59
N PRO A 48 -24.64 -7.23 -22.27
CA PRO A 48 -23.27 -7.33 -21.71
C PRO A 48 -22.50 -8.58 -22.13
N SER A 49 -23.19 -9.70 -22.28
CA SER A 49 -22.60 -10.96 -22.74
C SER A 49 -22.07 -10.93 -24.17
N TYR A 50 -22.40 -9.90 -24.97
CA TYR A 50 -21.79 -9.69 -26.27
C TYR A 50 -20.30 -9.38 -26.13
N GLY A 51 -19.94 -8.38 -25.32
CA GLY A 51 -18.55 -8.05 -25.06
C GLY A 51 -17.78 -9.21 -24.43
N GLU A 52 -18.40 -9.93 -23.49
CA GLU A 52 -17.80 -11.14 -22.88
C GLU A 52 -17.47 -12.19 -23.95
N ARG A 53 -18.41 -12.46 -24.87
CA ARG A 53 -18.22 -13.44 -25.94
C ARG A 53 -17.15 -13.02 -26.94
N MET A 54 -17.19 -11.77 -27.39
CA MET A 54 -16.25 -11.24 -28.37
C MET A 54 -14.84 -11.11 -27.80
N ALA A 55 -14.72 -10.77 -26.51
CA ALA A 55 -13.44 -10.64 -25.85
C ALA A 55 -12.67 -11.96 -25.81
N VAL A 56 -13.31 -13.13 -25.68
CA VAL A 56 -12.61 -14.44 -25.56
C VAL A 56 -11.50 -14.61 -26.61
N HIS A 57 -11.82 -14.39 -27.88
CA HIS A 57 -10.84 -14.52 -28.96
C HIS A 57 -9.73 -13.47 -28.90
N TRP A 58 -10.05 -12.26 -28.45
CA TRP A 58 -9.05 -11.22 -28.24
C TRP A 58 -8.12 -11.53 -27.06
N LEU A 59 -8.66 -12.04 -25.95
CA LEU A 59 -7.90 -12.43 -24.77
C LEU A 59 -6.88 -13.52 -25.12
N ASP A 60 -7.27 -14.51 -25.92
CA ASP A 60 -6.37 -15.56 -26.42
C ASP A 60 -5.23 -14.97 -27.26
N LEU A 61 -5.56 -14.10 -28.23
CA LEU A 61 -4.58 -13.44 -29.11
C LEU A 61 -3.63 -12.54 -28.32
N ALA A 62 -4.12 -11.92 -27.25
CA ALA A 62 -3.34 -11.04 -26.40
C ALA A 62 -2.53 -11.76 -25.32
N ARG A 63 -2.60 -13.10 -25.24
CA ARG A 63 -1.94 -13.95 -24.22
C ARG A 63 -2.43 -13.66 -22.79
N TYR A 64 -3.72 -13.34 -22.64
CA TYR A 64 -4.31 -13.19 -21.32
C TYR A 64 -4.20 -14.49 -20.51
N ALA A 65 -3.83 -14.37 -19.24
CA ALA A 65 -3.79 -15.46 -18.28
C ALA A 65 -3.82 -14.88 -16.87
N ASP A 66 -4.28 -15.67 -15.91
CA ASP A 66 -4.28 -15.30 -14.48
C ASP A 66 -2.95 -15.68 -13.78
N THR A 67 -1.99 -16.23 -14.53
CA THR A 67 -0.65 -16.61 -14.05
C THR A 67 0.44 -16.20 -15.05
N HIS A 68 1.71 -16.29 -14.63
CA HIS A 68 2.87 -15.87 -15.43
C HIS A 68 3.39 -16.90 -16.44
N GLY A 69 2.98 -18.17 -16.36
CA GLY A 69 3.13 -19.19 -17.42
C GLY A 69 4.41 -20.04 -17.42
N TYR A 70 5.50 -19.61 -16.77
CA TYR A 70 6.74 -20.41 -16.63
C TYR A 70 6.60 -21.52 -15.56
N HIS A 71 7.64 -22.33 -15.28
CA HIS A 71 7.55 -23.50 -14.38
C HIS A 71 6.99 -23.17 -13.00
N THR A 72 7.39 -22.05 -12.39
CA THR A 72 6.87 -21.68 -11.06
C THR A 72 5.48 -21.06 -11.13
N ASP A 73 5.02 -20.66 -12.32
CA ASP A 73 3.66 -20.22 -12.67
C ASP A 73 2.93 -19.40 -11.59
N SER A 74 3.56 -18.32 -11.11
CA SER A 74 2.97 -17.50 -10.06
C SER A 74 1.75 -16.70 -10.56
N HIS A 75 0.88 -16.35 -9.62
CA HIS A 75 -0.33 -15.56 -9.87
C HIS A 75 -0.01 -14.16 -10.40
N ARG A 76 -0.84 -13.66 -11.32
CA ARG A 76 -0.86 -12.26 -11.76
C ARG A 76 -2.28 -11.72 -11.84
N ASP A 77 -2.45 -10.48 -11.40
CA ASP A 77 -3.70 -9.74 -11.49
C ASP A 77 -3.76 -8.96 -12.81
N MET A 78 -4.44 -9.53 -13.81
CA MET A 78 -4.64 -8.90 -15.11
C MET A 78 -6.12 -8.72 -15.49
N TRP A 79 -7.03 -9.15 -14.60
CA TRP A 79 -8.47 -9.13 -14.81
C TRP A 79 -9.03 -7.72 -15.11
N ARG A 80 -8.37 -6.65 -14.65
CA ARG A 80 -8.75 -5.26 -14.99
C ARG A 80 -8.55 -4.94 -16.47
N TRP A 81 -7.49 -5.47 -17.08
CA TRP A 81 -7.28 -5.35 -18.52
C TRP A 81 -8.31 -6.17 -19.30
N ARG A 82 -8.63 -7.38 -18.84
CA ARG A 82 -9.72 -8.20 -19.42
C ARG A 82 -11.05 -7.46 -19.41
N ASP A 83 -11.43 -6.90 -18.25
CA ASP A 83 -12.67 -6.17 -18.11
C ASP A 83 -12.70 -4.92 -19.01
N TRP A 84 -11.56 -4.23 -19.17
CA TRP A 84 -11.44 -3.13 -20.14
C TRP A 84 -11.70 -3.60 -21.58
N VAL A 85 -11.17 -4.76 -22.00
CA VAL A 85 -11.44 -5.33 -23.34
C VAL A 85 -12.93 -5.62 -23.52
N ILE A 86 -13.58 -6.21 -22.52
CA ILE A 86 -15.03 -6.51 -22.54
C ILE A 86 -15.83 -5.20 -22.68
N ASP A 87 -15.48 -4.17 -21.91
CA ASP A 87 -16.12 -2.86 -21.96
C ASP A 87 -15.89 -2.16 -23.30
N ALA A 88 -14.71 -2.30 -23.92
CA ALA A 88 -14.42 -1.76 -25.24
C ALA A 88 -15.31 -2.38 -26.33
N PHE A 89 -15.55 -3.70 -26.30
CA PHE A 89 -16.50 -4.34 -27.20
C PHE A 89 -17.94 -3.90 -26.93
N ASN A 90 -18.38 -3.87 -25.67
CA ASN A 90 -19.73 -3.48 -25.29
C ASN A 90 -20.06 -2.02 -25.61
N SER A 91 -19.06 -1.14 -25.56
CA SER A 91 -19.21 0.28 -25.95
C SER A 91 -19.07 0.52 -27.45
N ASN A 92 -18.82 -0.53 -28.24
CA ASN A 92 -18.54 -0.45 -29.67
C ASN A 92 -17.41 0.57 -29.95
N MET A 93 -16.32 0.48 -29.17
CA MET A 93 -15.15 1.34 -29.32
C MET A 93 -14.59 1.24 -30.74
N HIS A 94 -14.25 2.40 -31.33
CA HIS A 94 -13.63 2.40 -32.65
C HIS A 94 -12.27 1.67 -32.61
N PHE A 95 -12.01 0.87 -33.65
CA PHE A 95 -10.85 -0.01 -33.70
C PHE A 95 -9.50 0.75 -33.69
N ASP A 96 -9.47 1.97 -34.22
CA ASP A 96 -8.30 2.86 -34.15
C ASP A 96 -8.00 3.26 -32.69
N GLN A 97 -9.00 3.67 -31.93
CA GLN A 97 -8.85 3.99 -30.51
C GLN A 97 -8.45 2.73 -29.72
N PHE A 98 -9.13 1.60 -29.95
CA PHE A 98 -8.82 0.32 -29.32
C PHE A 98 -7.37 -0.12 -29.56
N THR A 99 -6.84 0.18 -30.75
CA THR A 99 -5.44 -0.07 -31.12
C THR A 99 -4.48 0.87 -30.39
N ILE A 100 -4.77 2.18 -30.41
CA ILE A 100 -3.91 3.19 -29.78
C ILE A 100 -3.80 2.95 -28.28
N GLU A 101 -4.93 2.73 -27.59
CA GLU A 101 -4.93 2.56 -26.13
C GLU A 101 -4.18 1.30 -25.68
N GLN A 102 -4.24 0.21 -26.46
CA GLN A 102 -3.50 -1.02 -26.11
C GLN A 102 -2.01 -0.96 -26.44
N LEU A 103 -1.63 -0.31 -27.54
CA LEU A 103 -0.23 -0.26 -27.94
C LEU A 103 0.56 0.88 -27.28
N ALA A 104 -0.11 1.99 -26.95
CA ALA A 104 0.53 3.24 -26.54
C ALA A 104 -0.38 4.13 -25.66
N GLY A 105 -1.31 3.56 -24.91
CA GLY A 105 -2.23 4.33 -24.07
C GLY A 105 -1.52 5.12 -22.96
N ASP A 106 -0.41 4.60 -22.44
CA ASP A 106 0.49 5.25 -21.48
C ASP A 106 1.26 6.45 -22.07
N LEU A 107 1.43 6.50 -23.39
CA LEU A 107 2.10 7.58 -24.11
C LEU A 107 1.17 8.72 -24.52
N LEU A 108 -0.13 8.62 -24.24
CA LEU A 108 -1.10 9.68 -24.50
C LEU A 108 -0.87 10.89 -23.59
N GLU A 109 -1.31 12.08 -24.04
CA GLU A 109 -1.25 13.27 -23.19
C GLU A 109 -2.23 13.12 -22.02
N LYS A 110 -1.70 13.05 -20.79
CA LYS A 110 -2.47 12.88 -19.54
C LYS A 110 -3.41 11.65 -19.62
N PRO A 111 -2.84 10.44 -19.69
CA PRO A 111 -3.61 9.24 -19.92
C PRO A 111 -4.60 9.00 -18.77
N THR A 112 -5.80 8.55 -19.11
CA THR A 112 -6.77 8.10 -18.11
C THR A 112 -6.32 6.78 -17.49
N LEU A 113 -6.89 6.41 -16.33
CA LEU A 113 -6.61 5.10 -15.73
C LEU A 113 -6.97 3.95 -16.68
N ASP A 114 -8.07 4.07 -17.44
CA ASP A 114 -8.49 3.05 -18.39
C ASP A 114 -7.49 2.92 -19.56
N GLN A 115 -6.89 4.02 -20.03
CA GLN A 115 -5.84 4.01 -21.06
C GLN A 115 -4.53 3.39 -20.56
N LEU A 116 -4.17 3.64 -19.30
CA LEU A 116 -3.04 2.98 -18.66
C LEU A 116 -3.31 1.48 -18.49
N ILE A 117 -4.52 1.10 -18.08
CA ILE A 117 -4.93 -0.30 -17.99
C ILE A 117 -4.83 -0.95 -19.36
N ALA A 118 -5.39 -0.35 -20.42
CA ALA A 118 -5.40 -0.87 -21.78
C ALA A 118 -4.00 -1.22 -22.31
N THR A 119 -3.01 -0.38 -21.99
CA THR A 119 -1.60 -0.58 -22.37
C THR A 119 -1.00 -1.88 -21.79
N GLY A 120 -1.66 -2.45 -20.78
CA GLY A 120 -1.36 -3.78 -20.23
C GLY A 120 -1.30 -4.91 -21.26
N PHE A 121 -1.81 -4.71 -22.48
CA PHE A 121 -1.58 -5.62 -23.62
C PHE A 121 -0.10 -5.97 -23.79
N ASN A 122 0.79 -4.98 -23.65
CA ASN A 122 2.25 -5.15 -23.75
C ASN A 122 2.86 -5.93 -22.57
N ARG A 123 2.07 -6.26 -21.54
CA ARG A 123 2.49 -6.93 -20.30
C ARG A 123 1.78 -8.27 -20.07
N ASN A 124 0.98 -8.71 -21.04
CA ASN A 124 0.35 -10.04 -21.01
C ASN A 124 1.32 -11.19 -21.36
N HIS A 125 2.54 -10.89 -21.83
CA HIS A 125 3.56 -11.92 -22.04
C HIS A 125 3.88 -12.67 -20.73
N MET A 126 4.46 -13.86 -20.87
CA MET A 126 4.92 -14.64 -19.72
C MET A 126 6.07 -13.91 -19.00
N ILE A 127 6.18 -14.12 -17.69
CA ILE A 127 7.27 -13.57 -16.84
C ILE A 127 7.90 -14.70 -16.05
N ASN A 128 9.24 -14.73 -16.00
CA ASN A 128 9.97 -15.74 -15.27
C ASN A 128 10.58 -15.20 -13.96
N PHE A 129 10.57 -16.02 -12.91
CA PHE A 129 11.33 -15.81 -11.66
C PHE A 129 12.14 -17.04 -11.21
N GLU A 130 12.31 -18.03 -12.08
CA GLU A 130 12.98 -19.28 -11.76
C GLU A 130 14.44 -19.10 -11.33
N ALA A 131 14.87 -19.97 -10.41
CA ALA A 131 16.26 -20.04 -10.03
C ALA A 131 17.12 -20.50 -11.22
N GLY A 132 18.11 -19.69 -11.59
CA GLY A 132 18.99 -19.96 -12.74
C GLY A 132 18.57 -19.28 -14.05
N ALA A 133 17.43 -18.58 -14.06
CA ALA A 133 17.12 -17.65 -15.13
C ALA A 133 18.19 -16.55 -15.24
N LEU A 134 18.48 -16.10 -16.46
CA LEU A 134 19.37 -14.97 -16.73
C LEU A 134 18.53 -13.75 -17.05
N GLU A 135 18.78 -12.64 -16.35
CA GLU A 135 17.94 -11.45 -16.44
C GLU A 135 17.91 -10.88 -17.87
N GLU A 136 19.08 -10.75 -18.51
CA GLU A 136 19.21 -10.18 -19.84
C GLU A 136 18.58 -11.06 -20.93
N GLU A 137 18.56 -12.38 -20.73
CA GLU A 137 17.88 -13.33 -21.61
C GLU A 137 16.38 -13.07 -21.59
N TYR A 138 15.78 -12.98 -20.40
CA TYR A 138 14.35 -12.80 -20.26
C TYR A 138 13.86 -11.40 -20.65
N LEU A 139 14.64 -10.36 -20.38
CA LEU A 139 14.38 -9.02 -20.96
C LEU A 139 14.26 -9.11 -22.48
N SER A 140 15.17 -9.84 -23.13
CA SER A 140 15.14 -10.01 -24.57
C SER A 140 13.94 -10.83 -25.04
N GLU A 141 13.62 -11.94 -24.35
CA GLU A 141 12.44 -12.76 -24.68
C GLU A 141 11.13 -11.99 -24.54
N TYR A 142 10.98 -11.16 -23.50
CA TYR A 142 9.77 -10.34 -23.30
C TYR A 142 9.54 -9.39 -24.47
N ILE A 143 10.59 -8.72 -24.93
CA ILE A 143 10.52 -7.80 -26.07
C ILE A 143 10.23 -8.58 -27.36
N MET A 144 10.90 -9.71 -27.58
CA MET A 144 10.63 -10.56 -28.75
C MET A 144 9.21 -11.10 -28.77
N ASP A 145 8.62 -11.36 -27.61
CA ASP A 145 7.23 -11.79 -27.48
C ASP A 145 6.26 -10.65 -27.84
N ARG A 146 6.51 -9.41 -27.38
CA ARG A 146 5.73 -8.22 -27.83
C ARG A 146 5.78 -8.02 -29.33
N VAL A 147 6.97 -8.13 -29.93
CA VAL A 147 7.16 -8.01 -31.39
C VAL A 147 6.35 -9.07 -32.13
N SER A 148 6.51 -10.34 -31.76
CA SER A 148 5.81 -11.45 -32.40
C SER A 148 4.29 -11.31 -32.30
N THR A 149 3.79 -10.96 -31.12
CA THR A 149 2.35 -10.84 -30.88
C THR A 149 1.75 -9.63 -31.57
N THR A 150 2.41 -8.48 -31.53
CA THR A 150 1.93 -7.29 -32.23
C THR A 150 1.85 -7.55 -33.74
N ALA A 151 2.89 -8.15 -34.32
CA ALA A 151 2.89 -8.50 -35.74
C ALA A 151 1.78 -9.51 -36.09
N THR A 152 1.58 -10.52 -35.24
CA THR A 152 0.57 -11.55 -35.48
C THR A 152 -0.85 -10.97 -35.39
N VAL A 153 -1.14 -10.20 -34.35
CA VAL A 153 -2.50 -9.76 -34.03
C VAL A 153 -2.92 -8.51 -34.81
N TRP A 154 -2.01 -7.56 -35.06
CA TRP A 154 -2.34 -6.32 -35.81
C TRP A 154 -1.97 -6.39 -37.28
N LEU A 155 -0.85 -7.02 -37.63
CA LEU A 155 -0.38 -7.06 -39.02
C LEU A 155 -0.82 -8.34 -39.74
N GLY A 156 -1.32 -9.35 -39.01
CA GLY A 156 -1.64 -10.66 -39.57
C GLY A 156 -0.40 -11.41 -40.09
N GLN A 157 0.80 -11.09 -39.58
CA GLN A 157 2.07 -11.64 -40.05
C GLN A 157 2.84 -12.36 -38.94
N THR A 158 3.28 -13.58 -39.23
CA THR A 158 4.04 -14.42 -38.30
C THR A 158 5.55 -14.20 -38.45
N ILE A 159 6.06 -13.07 -37.95
CA ILE A 159 7.48 -12.71 -38.13
C ILE A 159 8.44 -13.38 -37.13
N GLY A 160 7.96 -14.30 -36.30
CA GLY A 160 8.74 -14.89 -35.20
C GLY A 160 10.00 -15.67 -35.65
N CYS A 161 10.00 -16.26 -36.85
CA CYS A 161 11.22 -16.91 -37.37
C CYS A 161 12.33 -15.89 -37.69
N SER A 162 11.97 -14.62 -37.87
CA SER A 162 12.91 -13.54 -38.15
C SER A 162 13.83 -13.18 -37.00
N ARG A 163 13.64 -13.80 -35.82
CA ARG A 163 14.58 -13.76 -34.71
C ARG A 163 15.97 -14.26 -35.13
N CYS A 164 16.02 -15.37 -35.87
CA CYS A 164 17.27 -16.08 -36.15
C CYS A 164 17.80 -15.91 -37.58
N HIS A 165 16.92 -15.65 -38.55
CA HIS A 165 17.27 -15.54 -39.97
C HIS A 165 16.25 -14.68 -40.72
N ASP A 166 16.46 -14.31 -41.98
CA ASP A 166 15.43 -13.59 -42.76
C ASP A 166 14.16 -14.45 -42.90
N HIS A 167 12.98 -13.83 -42.90
CA HIS A 167 11.72 -14.56 -42.98
C HIS A 167 11.67 -15.43 -44.25
N LYS A 168 11.13 -16.66 -44.11
CA LYS A 168 11.25 -17.69 -45.16
C LYS A 168 10.50 -17.33 -46.44
N PHE A 169 9.35 -16.68 -46.32
CA PHE A 169 8.42 -16.44 -47.44
C PHE A 169 8.23 -14.96 -47.71
N ASP A 170 7.90 -14.19 -46.67
CA ASP A 170 7.77 -12.74 -46.76
C ASP A 170 9.11 -11.99 -46.78
N PRO A 171 9.19 -10.82 -47.44
CA PRO A 171 10.42 -10.03 -47.57
C PRO A 171 10.72 -9.23 -46.29
N ILE A 172 10.82 -9.91 -45.15
CA ILE A 172 11.14 -9.32 -43.85
C ILE A 172 12.51 -9.84 -43.41
N SER A 173 13.49 -8.96 -43.40
CA SER A 173 14.84 -9.31 -42.94
C SER A 173 14.91 -9.45 -41.42
N GLN A 174 15.87 -10.24 -40.92
CA GLN A 174 16.21 -10.28 -39.50
C GLN A 174 16.52 -8.87 -38.97
N LYS A 175 17.17 -8.03 -39.78
CA LYS A 175 17.47 -6.65 -39.41
C LYS A 175 16.20 -5.84 -39.17
N GLU A 176 15.15 -6.04 -39.94
CA GLU A 176 13.85 -5.37 -39.74
C GLU A 176 13.13 -5.89 -38.50
N PHE A 177 13.22 -7.19 -38.20
CA PHE A 177 12.74 -7.73 -36.93
C PHE A 177 13.39 -7.01 -35.73
N TYR A 178 14.72 -6.87 -35.71
CA TYR A 178 15.40 -6.18 -34.61
C TYR A 178 15.21 -4.64 -34.62
N ARG A 179 14.86 -4.04 -35.77
CA ARG A 179 14.40 -2.64 -35.78
C ARG A 179 13.04 -2.50 -35.13
N PHE A 180 12.14 -3.47 -35.31
CA PHE A 180 10.85 -3.48 -34.63
C PHE A 180 10.99 -3.80 -33.15
N TYR A 181 11.89 -4.72 -32.78
CA TYR A 181 12.31 -4.96 -31.40
C TYR A 181 12.70 -3.68 -30.68
N ALA A 182 13.49 -2.81 -31.30
CA ALA A 182 13.94 -1.56 -30.69
C ALA A 182 12.77 -0.62 -30.31
N PHE A 183 11.60 -0.73 -30.95
CA PHE A 183 10.42 0.05 -30.59
C PHE A 183 9.84 -0.34 -29.22
N PHE A 184 9.88 -1.63 -28.89
CA PHE A 184 9.34 -2.17 -27.63
C PHE A 184 10.38 -2.31 -26.51
N ASN A 185 11.64 -1.99 -26.80
CA ASN A 185 12.74 -2.02 -25.83
C ASN A 185 12.84 -0.69 -25.06
N ASN A 186 11.75 -0.30 -24.40
CA ASN A 186 11.61 0.98 -23.69
C ASN A 186 10.76 0.86 -22.41
N VAL A 187 10.52 -0.37 -21.93
CA VAL A 187 9.78 -0.64 -20.69
C VAL A 187 10.80 -0.86 -19.58
N ASP A 188 10.60 -0.21 -18.44
CA ASP A 188 11.44 -0.36 -17.24
C ASP A 188 11.10 -1.65 -16.47
N GLU A 189 11.22 -2.78 -17.16
CA GLU A 189 11.01 -4.11 -16.60
C GLU A 189 12.30 -4.72 -16.06
N VAL A 190 12.14 -5.64 -15.11
CA VAL A 190 13.22 -6.44 -14.53
C VAL A 190 13.09 -7.87 -15.07
N GLY A 191 14.17 -8.42 -15.63
CA GLY A 191 14.10 -9.68 -16.37
C GLY A 191 13.60 -10.86 -15.54
N ILE A 192 13.94 -10.89 -14.25
CA ILE A 192 13.54 -11.94 -13.30
C ILE A 192 12.61 -11.34 -12.24
N ASP A 193 11.30 -11.59 -12.35
CA ASP A 193 10.29 -11.00 -11.46
C ASP A 193 8.98 -11.80 -11.44
N GLY A 194 7.98 -11.36 -10.69
CA GLY A 194 6.67 -12.01 -10.59
C GLY A 194 6.61 -13.05 -9.47
N ARG A 195 7.63 -13.15 -8.61
CA ARG A 195 7.65 -14.10 -7.48
C ARG A 195 6.51 -13.86 -6.49
N ALA A 196 6.15 -12.60 -6.24
CA ALA A 196 5.21 -12.17 -5.21
C ALA A 196 3.96 -11.49 -5.79
N GLY A 197 3.57 -11.83 -7.02
CA GLY A 197 2.41 -11.26 -7.71
C GLY A 197 2.80 -10.63 -9.05
N ASN A 198 2.23 -9.47 -9.37
CA ASN A 198 2.52 -8.78 -10.63
C ASN A 198 3.97 -8.31 -10.71
N ALA A 199 4.57 -8.51 -11.88
CA ALA A 199 5.92 -8.02 -12.19
C ALA A 199 5.91 -6.52 -12.49
N HIS A 200 6.97 -5.83 -12.07
CA HIS A 200 7.18 -4.41 -12.33
C HIS A 200 7.39 -4.12 -13.83
N PRO A 201 6.98 -2.94 -14.32
CA PRO A 201 6.18 -1.92 -13.62
C PRO A 201 4.71 -2.33 -13.49
N TYR A 202 4.01 -1.91 -12.44
CA TYR A 202 2.56 -2.09 -12.35
C TYR A 202 1.91 -0.82 -11.81
N ILE A 203 0.61 -0.69 -12.03
CA ILE A 203 -0.20 0.42 -11.52
C ILE A 203 -1.23 -0.09 -10.52
N GLU A 204 -1.63 0.76 -9.58
CA GLU A 204 -2.84 0.50 -8.82
C GLU A 204 -4.06 0.73 -9.71
N ALA A 205 -4.89 -0.30 -9.86
CA ALA A 205 -6.13 -0.22 -10.62
C ALA A 205 -7.34 -0.48 -9.71
N PRO A 206 -7.77 0.51 -8.88
CA PRO A 206 -8.94 0.36 -8.02
C PRO A 206 -10.22 0.25 -8.83
N THR A 207 -11.16 -0.58 -8.41
CA THR A 207 -12.50 -0.65 -9.03
C THR A 207 -13.22 0.68 -8.92
N LYS A 208 -14.25 0.91 -9.73
CA LYS A 208 -15.09 2.12 -9.63
C LYS A 208 -15.64 2.33 -8.21
N LEU A 209 -16.03 1.24 -7.53
CA LEU A 209 -16.49 1.28 -6.14
C LEU A 209 -15.36 1.65 -5.16
N GLN A 210 -14.18 1.04 -5.32
CA GLN A 210 -13.01 1.37 -4.51
C GLN A 210 -12.55 2.81 -4.75
N GLN A 211 -12.62 3.31 -5.98
CA GLN A 211 -12.29 4.69 -6.33
C GLN A 211 -13.24 5.66 -5.63
N HIS A 212 -14.56 5.42 -5.71
CA HIS A 212 -15.54 6.23 -4.98
C HIS A 212 -15.25 6.25 -3.47
N HIS A 213 -14.98 5.09 -2.88
CA HIS A 213 -14.65 5.02 -1.46
C HIS A 213 -13.34 5.76 -1.11
N ARG A 214 -12.32 5.68 -1.99
CA ARG A 214 -11.08 6.45 -1.84
C ARG A 214 -11.33 7.95 -1.91
N ASP A 215 -12.19 8.40 -2.82
CA ASP A 215 -12.53 9.81 -2.99
C ASP A 215 -13.29 10.34 -1.76
N ASP A 216 -14.24 9.57 -1.24
CA ASP A 216 -14.98 9.89 0.00
C ASP A 216 -14.04 10.01 1.21
N LEU A 217 -13.13 9.04 1.37
CA LEU A 217 -12.13 9.06 2.44
C LEU A 217 -11.18 10.26 2.31
N SER A 218 -10.74 10.56 1.09
CA SER A 218 -9.86 11.71 0.81
C SER A 218 -10.55 13.03 1.16
N GLN A 219 -11.83 13.16 0.81
CA GLN A 219 -12.63 14.33 1.18
C GLN A 219 -12.77 14.44 2.71
N SER A 220 -13.05 13.32 3.39
CA SER A 220 -13.15 13.28 4.85
C SER A 220 -11.83 13.69 5.52
N ILE A 221 -10.68 13.17 5.04
CA ILE A 221 -9.36 13.55 5.54
C ILE A 221 -9.13 15.05 5.39
N ALA A 222 -9.40 15.61 4.21
CA ALA A 222 -9.23 17.05 3.96
C ALA A 222 -10.11 17.91 4.88
N GLN A 223 -11.34 17.48 5.16
CA GLN A 223 -12.25 18.13 6.11
C GLN A 223 -11.70 18.08 7.53
N HIS A 224 -11.25 16.91 8.01
CA HIS A 224 -10.71 16.75 9.35
C HIS A 224 -9.40 17.52 9.55
N GLN A 225 -8.51 17.54 8.55
CA GLN A 225 -7.30 18.35 8.57
C GLN A 225 -7.62 19.86 8.67
N SER A 226 -8.63 20.32 7.91
CA SER A 226 -9.10 21.71 7.99
C SER A 226 -9.69 22.03 9.37
N LEU A 227 -10.44 21.09 9.96
CA LEU A 227 -10.99 21.23 11.30
C LEU A 227 -9.89 21.29 12.37
N ILE A 228 -8.88 20.40 12.29
CA ILE A 228 -7.72 20.41 13.20
C ILE A 228 -7.00 21.75 13.11
N LYS A 229 -6.73 22.24 11.89
CA LYS A 229 -6.07 23.53 11.69
C LYS A 229 -6.87 24.69 12.30
N ARG A 230 -8.19 24.68 12.14
CA ARG A 230 -9.08 25.68 12.76
C ARG A 230 -9.04 25.59 14.27
N ARG A 231 -9.23 24.40 14.85
CA ARG A 231 -9.19 24.18 16.31
C ARG A 231 -7.86 24.59 16.92
N LEU A 232 -6.75 24.34 16.22
CA LEU A 232 -5.42 24.77 16.66
C LEU A 232 -5.30 26.30 16.66
N ALA A 233 -5.81 26.98 15.62
CA ALA A 233 -5.83 28.44 15.58
C ALA A 233 -6.72 29.03 16.69
N ASP A 234 -7.91 28.47 16.89
CA ASP A 234 -8.86 28.92 17.92
C ASP A 234 -8.28 28.71 19.33
N SER A 235 -7.55 27.60 19.54
CA SER A 235 -6.94 27.28 20.83
C SER A 235 -5.70 28.11 21.17
N GLN A 236 -5.03 28.74 20.20
CA GLN A 236 -3.82 29.54 20.45
C GLN A 236 -4.04 30.66 21.48
N SER A 237 -5.19 31.35 21.39
CA SER A 237 -5.52 32.43 22.33
C SER A 237 -5.72 31.92 23.76
N ALA A 238 -6.47 30.82 23.92
CA ALA A 238 -6.71 30.17 25.19
C ALA A 238 -5.42 29.58 25.78
N VAL A 239 -4.59 28.94 24.96
CA VAL A 239 -3.28 28.41 25.36
C VAL A 239 -2.36 29.55 25.80
N LYS A 240 -2.33 30.67 25.07
CA LYS A 240 -1.54 31.84 25.43
C LYS A 240 -2.00 32.45 26.76
N GLN A 241 -3.31 32.67 26.94
CA GLN A 241 -3.88 33.17 28.20
C GLN A 241 -3.56 32.23 29.37
N TYR A 242 -3.75 30.92 29.19
CA TYR A 242 -3.39 29.93 30.19
C TYR A 242 -1.89 29.97 30.54
N THR A 243 -1.02 30.09 29.52
CA THR A 243 0.44 30.18 29.71
C THR A 243 0.83 31.45 30.46
N GLU A 244 0.23 32.60 30.12
CA GLU A 244 0.47 33.87 30.82
C GLU A 244 0.05 33.80 32.30
N LEU A 245 -1.14 33.23 32.58
CA LEU A 245 -1.64 33.02 33.93
C LEU A 245 -0.74 32.09 34.78
N VAL A 246 -0.20 31.04 34.15
CA VAL A 246 0.77 30.13 34.78
C VAL A 246 2.09 30.84 35.07
N LEU A 247 2.64 31.59 34.10
CA LEU A 247 3.92 32.31 34.25
C LEU A 247 3.84 33.46 35.25
N ALA A 248 2.67 34.09 35.41
CA ALA A 248 2.43 35.13 36.40
C ALA A 248 2.33 34.58 37.85
N ASN A 249 2.44 33.26 38.06
CA ASN A 249 2.15 32.59 39.34
C ASN A 249 0.72 32.85 39.86
N GLU A 250 -0.18 33.41 39.03
CA GLU A 250 -1.58 33.69 39.36
C GLU A 250 -2.44 32.43 39.27
N VAL A 251 -1.99 31.43 38.51
CA VAL A 251 -2.51 30.08 38.55
C VAL A 251 -1.49 29.20 39.24
N LYS A 252 -1.89 28.63 40.39
CA LYS A 252 -1.18 27.47 40.96
C LYS A 252 -1.23 26.38 39.90
N LEU A 253 -0.09 26.06 39.29
CA LEU A 253 0.03 24.89 38.44
C LEU A 253 -0.63 23.73 39.20
N PRO A 254 -1.57 23.00 38.56
CA PRO A 254 -2.10 21.83 39.20
C PRO A 254 -0.91 20.97 39.61
N GLY A 255 -0.89 20.58 40.88
CA GLY A 255 0.04 19.55 41.32
C GLY A 255 -0.11 18.33 40.42
N PRO A 256 0.87 17.42 40.41
CA PRO A 256 0.79 16.25 39.55
C PRO A 256 -0.55 15.52 39.71
N PRO A 257 -1.02 14.84 38.66
CA PRO A 257 -2.35 14.24 38.62
C PRO A 257 -2.69 13.45 39.88
N ASN A 258 -3.93 13.55 40.35
CA ASN A 258 -4.33 12.89 41.59
C ASN A 258 -4.30 11.36 41.52
N ASP A 259 -4.35 10.82 40.32
CA ASP A 259 -4.26 9.42 39.95
C ASP A 259 -2.83 8.95 39.63
N MET A 260 -1.83 9.83 39.74
CA MET A 260 -0.42 9.49 39.59
C MET A 260 -0.07 8.27 40.44
N LYS A 261 0.49 7.23 39.80
CA LYS A 261 0.84 5.96 40.47
C LYS A 261 2.29 5.90 40.93
N VAL A 262 3.18 6.61 40.25
CA VAL A 262 4.61 6.75 40.57
C VAL A 262 5.04 8.17 40.18
N GLY A 263 5.90 8.78 40.97
CA GLY A 263 6.47 10.09 40.64
C GLY A 263 7.67 10.41 41.51
N PHE A 264 8.78 10.77 40.88
CA PHE A 264 10.04 11.10 41.54
C PHE A 264 10.52 12.48 41.09
N GLY A 265 10.96 13.30 42.05
CA GLY A 265 11.61 14.59 41.76
C GLY A 265 13.09 14.45 41.43
N PHE A 266 13.73 13.37 41.90
CA PHE A 266 15.18 13.14 41.83
C PHE A 266 16.03 14.27 42.43
N ASP A 267 15.47 14.98 43.41
CA ASP A 267 16.23 15.90 44.27
C ASP A 267 17.15 15.12 45.21
N ALA A 268 18.26 15.73 45.63
CA ALA A 268 19.23 15.08 46.49
C ALA A 268 18.58 14.62 47.81
N SER A 269 18.86 13.38 48.19
CA SER A 269 18.38 12.75 49.42
C SER A 269 19.53 12.08 50.15
N ASP A 270 19.38 11.91 51.47
CA ASP A 270 20.34 11.16 52.27
C ASP A 270 20.26 9.66 51.93
N GLY A 271 21.35 9.12 51.36
CA GLY A 271 21.47 7.70 51.02
C GLY A 271 20.98 7.36 49.62
N ASN A 272 20.51 6.11 49.44
CA ASN A 272 20.09 5.57 48.15
C ASN A 272 18.57 5.59 47.95
N ASP A 273 17.81 6.27 48.81
CA ASP A 273 16.35 6.33 48.69
C ASP A 273 15.91 7.52 47.84
N VAL A 274 15.04 7.31 46.85
CA VAL A 274 14.43 8.38 46.07
C VAL A 274 13.11 8.77 46.72
N ILE A 275 13.00 10.03 47.12
CA ILE A 275 11.79 10.55 47.77
C ILE A 275 10.66 10.63 46.73
N PRO A 276 9.53 9.91 46.93
CA PRO A 276 8.41 10.01 46.03
C PRO A 276 7.71 11.37 46.18
N HIS A 277 7.11 11.84 45.10
CA HIS A 277 6.44 13.15 45.06
C HIS A 277 5.27 13.27 46.07
N ARG A 278 4.67 12.13 46.46
CA ARG A 278 3.68 12.05 47.56
C ARG A 278 4.03 10.87 48.47
N ARG A 279 3.82 11.02 49.78
CA ARG A 279 4.16 9.99 50.79
C ARG A 279 3.46 8.64 50.59
N ASN A 280 2.33 8.62 49.89
CA ASN A 280 1.55 7.41 49.64
C ASN A 280 1.91 6.71 48.32
N LEU A 281 2.90 7.20 47.57
CA LEU A 281 3.38 6.57 46.35
C LEU A 281 4.53 5.59 46.64
N PRO A 282 4.79 4.63 45.74
CA PRO A 282 5.91 3.71 45.85
C PRO A 282 7.24 4.43 46.03
N GLN A 283 8.10 3.90 46.91
CA GLN A 283 9.46 4.40 47.10
C GLN A 283 10.39 3.88 46.00
N GLY A 284 11.29 4.75 45.54
CA GLY A 284 12.37 4.38 44.63
C GLY A 284 13.66 4.11 45.39
N LYS A 285 14.49 3.20 44.88
CA LYS A 285 15.84 2.93 45.38
C LYS A 285 16.85 3.04 44.27
N ILE A 286 17.89 3.83 44.52
CA ILE A 286 19.04 4.02 43.65
C ILE A 286 19.95 2.80 43.80
N ALA A 287 20.23 2.14 42.68
CA ALA A 287 21.35 1.23 42.54
C ALA A 287 22.45 1.95 41.73
N GLY A 288 23.68 1.94 42.24
CA GLY A 288 24.80 2.69 41.66
C GLY A 288 25.28 3.81 42.58
N SER A 289 26.06 4.75 42.02
CA SER A 289 26.62 5.91 42.73
C SER A 289 25.92 7.18 42.23
N PRO A 290 24.96 7.74 42.97
CA PRO A 290 24.17 8.86 42.47
C PRO A 290 25.02 10.12 42.30
N ILE A 291 24.89 10.74 41.12
CA ILE A 291 25.45 12.06 40.83
C ILE A 291 24.27 13.00 40.61
N TYR A 292 24.13 13.98 41.49
CA TYR A 292 23.10 15.01 41.37
C TYR A 292 23.64 16.24 40.65
N LEU A 293 22.84 16.78 39.73
CA LEU A 293 23.17 17.94 38.90
C LEU A 293 22.03 18.96 38.92
N PRO A 294 22.28 20.24 38.58
CA PRO A 294 21.22 21.22 38.40
C PRO A 294 20.16 20.73 37.39
N GLY A 295 18.93 20.59 37.86
CA GLY A 295 17.77 20.13 37.11
C GLY A 295 17.05 21.26 36.37
N LYS A 296 15.97 20.92 35.65
CA LYS A 296 15.13 21.91 34.97
C LYS A 296 14.43 22.88 35.93
N PHE A 297 14.03 22.38 37.10
CA PHE A 297 13.27 23.15 38.11
C PHE A 297 13.93 23.13 39.50
N SER A 298 14.72 22.10 39.81
CA SER A 298 15.41 21.91 41.09
C SER A 298 16.72 21.15 40.82
N GLU A 299 16.95 20.00 41.43
CA GLU A 299 18.05 19.09 41.11
C GLU A 299 17.59 17.99 40.15
N SER A 300 18.52 17.14 39.73
CA SER A 300 18.28 16.01 38.85
C SER A 300 19.31 14.92 39.13
N LEU A 301 18.95 13.66 38.85
CA LEU A 301 19.85 12.53 38.96
C LEU A 301 20.43 12.20 37.59
N LEU A 302 21.76 12.05 37.52
CA LEU A 302 22.46 11.59 36.32
C LEU A 302 22.31 10.08 36.16
N PHE A 303 21.81 9.64 35.01
CA PHE A 303 21.78 8.24 34.59
C PHE A 303 22.87 8.02 33.55
N ASP A 304 23.99 7.43 33.97
CA ASP A 304 25.20 7.20 33.18
C ASP A 304 25.32 5.76 32.65
N GLY A 305 24.26 4.95 32.82
CA GLY A 305 24.25 3.52 32.50
C GLY A 305 24.69 2.61 33.66
N SER A 306 25.30 3.16 34.72
CA SER A 306 25.63 2.44 35.95
C SER A 306 24.67 2.76 37.11
N THR A 307 24.03 3.93 37.05
CA THR A 307 23.01 4.36 38.00
C THR A 307 21.61 4.06 37.47
N MET A 308 20.79 3.38 38.27
CA MET A 308 19.39 3.09 37.97
C MET A 308 18.50 3.26 39.20
N VAL A 309 17.22 3.52 39.00
CA VAL A 309 16.23 3.62 40.08
C VAL A 309 15.22 2.50 39.95
N THR A 310 15.15 1.67 40.99
CA THR A 310 14.20 0.56 41.09
C THR A 310 13.01 0.99 41.93
N VAL A 311 11.80 0.68 41.47
CA VAL A 311 10.56 1.00 42.19
C VAL A 311 10.06 -0.25 42.90
N GLY A 312 9.93 -0.19 44.23
CA GLY A 312 9.39 -1.31 45.00
C GLY A 312 7.86 -1.39 44.82
N ASN A 313 7.34 -2.57 44.43
CA ASN A 313 5.92 -2.81 44.14
C ASN A 313 5.36 -1.85 43.07
N PRO A 314 5.86 -1.87 41.83
CA PRO A 314 5.38 -0.99 40.77
C PRO A 314 3.90 -1.28 40.45
N PRO A 315 3.13 -0.27 40.01
CA PRO A 315 1.77 -0.48 39.55
C PRO A 315 1.76 -1.43 38.33
N GLN A 316 0.71 -2.24 38.21
CA GLN A 316 0.47 -2.97 36.97
C GLN A 316 -0.15 -2.04 35.94
N LEU A 317 0.56 -1.80 34.84
CA LEU A 317 0.13 -0.93 33.74
C LEU A 317 -0.54 -1.78 32.66
N VAL A 318 -1.81 -2.15 32.90
CA VAL A 318 -2.60 -3.02 32.01
C VAL A 318 -3.65 -2.25 31.20
N ASN A 319 -3.91 -1.00 31.57
CA ASN A 319 -4.87 -0.10 30.94
C ASN A 319 -4.14 1.16 30.42
N ASP A 320 -4.89 2.10 29.85
CA ASP A 320 -4.41 3.42 29.42
C ASP A 320 -3.51 4.06 30.48
N PHE A 321 -2.34 4.51 30.05
CA PHE A 321 -1.39 5.19 30.93
C PHE A 321 -0.67 6.31 30.21
N THR A 322 -0.16 7.25 31.00
CA THR A 322 0.71 8.31 30.53
C THR A 322 2.00 8.29 31.35
N LEU A 323 3.13 8.30 30.65
CA LEU A 323 4.45 8.46 31.22
C LEU A 323 5.00 9.81 30.77
N SER A 324 5.43 10.63 31.73
CA SER A 324 5.99 11.95 31.47
C SER A 324 7.30 12.15 32.22
N MET A 325 8.33 12.68 31.55
CA MET A 325 9.61 12.97 32.17
C MET A 325 10.29 14.19 31.55
N TRP A 326 11.11 14.88 32.35
CA TRP A 326 12.10 15.82 31.84
C TRP A 326 13.42 15.12 31.64
N LEU A 327 13.97 15.22 30.42
CA LEU A 327 15.21 14.57 30.02
C LEU A 327 16.22 15.62 29.53
N TYR A 328 17.47 15.47 29.95
CA TYR A 328 18.62 16.23 29.43
C TYR A 328 19.57 15.25 28.74
N PRO A 329 19.41 14.99 27.42
CA PRO A 329 20.20 13.99 26.74
C PRO A 329 21.62 14.48 26.49
N THR A 330 22.60 13.67 26.88
CA THR A 330 24.03 13.89 26.63
C THR A 330 24.59 12.95 25.57
N THR A 331 23.84 11.90 25.21
CA THR A 331 24.20 10.94 24.16
C THR A 331 23.03 10.71 23.18
N GLU A 332 23.35 10.15 22.02
CA GLU A 332 22.40 9.57 21.05
C GLU A 332 22.43 8.03 21.07
N ASP A 333 23.34 7.45 21.87
CA ASP A 333 23.47 6.00 22.02
C ASP A 333 22.18 5.39 22.58
N ASN A 334 21.99 4.11 22.29
CA ASN A 334 20.84 3.38 22.78
C ASN A 334 20.85 3.34 24.31
N ALA A 335 19.75 3.80 24.92
CA ALA A 335 19.62 3.85 26.37
C ALA A 335 18.19 3.54 26.79
N VAL A 336 18.02 2.75 27.85
CA VAL A 336 16.71 2.47 28.44
C VAL A 336 16.40 3.56 29.47
N LEU A 337 15.33 4.33 29.22
CA LEU A 337 14.89 5.41 30.10
C LEU A 337 13.91 4.91 31.17
N PHE A 338 13.07 3.95 30.79
CA PHE A 338 12.10 3.31 31.67
C PHE A 338 11.87 1.89 31.18
N SER A 339 11.76 0.93 32.09
CA SER A 339 11.41 -0.44 31.74
C SER A 339 10.51 -1.05 32.80
N GLN A 340 9.43 -1.67 32.32
CA GLN A 340 8.63 -2.65 33.05
C GLN A 340 8.51 -3.89 32.15
N ALA A 341 9.66 -4.41 31.77
CA ALA A 341 9.78 -5.54 30.86
C ALA A 341 10.71 -6.62 31.40
N GLU A 342 10.49 -7.84 30.94
CA GLU A 342 11.45 -8.94 31.06
C GLU A 342 12.32 -8.99 29.82
N TYR A 343 13.58 -9.39 29.99
CA TYR A 343 14.54 -9.50 28.90
C TYR A 343 15.10 -10.92 28.84
N GLU A 344 15.21 -11.45 27.63
CA GLU A 344 15.90 -12.69 27.30
C GLU A 344 16.99 -12.35 26.27
N ASP A 345 18.26 -12.66 26.60
CA ASP A 345 19.42 -12.36 25.75
C ASP A 345 19.47 -10.91 25.22
N ASP A 346 19.24 -9.93 26.10
CA ASP A 346 19.17 -8.48 25.81
C ASP A 346 18.01 -8.06 24.88
N VAL A 347 17.11 -8.98 24.54
CA VAL A 347 15.88 -8.71 23.78
C VAL A 347 14.71 -8.65 24.75
N ILE A 348 13.84 -7.66 24.56
CA ILE A 348 12.60 -7.56 25.34
C ILE A 348 11.71 -8.78 25.06
N SER A 349 11.40 -9.57 26.08
CA SER A 349 10.59 -10.78 25.96
C SER A 349 9.12 -10.50 26.26
N THR A 350 8.82 -9.80 27.36
CA THR A 350 7.44 -9.42 27.72
C THR A 350 7.40 -8.05 28.38
N GLY A 351 6.29 -7.32 28.24
CA GLY A 351 6.08 -6.02 28.88
C GLY A 351 6.43 -4.85 27.96
N PHE A 352 6.95 -3.76 28.53
CA PHE A 352 7.29 -2.58 27.72
C PHE A 352 8.46 -1.78 28.28
N ASP A 353 9.14 -1.09 27.38
CA ASP A 353 10.16 -0.10 27.74
C ASP A 353 10.10 1.15 26.86
N VAL A 354 10.69 2.21 27.39
CA VAL A 354 10.89 3.48 26.69
C VAL A 354 12.39 3.68 26.55
N VAL A 355 12.85 3.82 25.31
CA VAL A 355 14.28 3.86 24.98
C VAL A 355 14.61 5.10 24.15
N ILE A 356 15.87 5.51 24.24
CA ILE A 356 16.53 6.26 23.18
C ILE A 356 17.01 5.22 22.18
N SER A 357 16.63 5.38 20.92
CA SER A 357 17.13 4.57 19.81
C SER A 357 17.37 5.47 18.62
N GLU A 358 18.53 5.37 17.96
CA GLU A 358 18.89 6.19 16.79
C GLU A 358 18.59 7.70 16.99
N GLY A 359 18.92 8.22 18.17
CA GLY A 359 18.68 9.62 18.54
C GLY A 359 17.21 10.04 18.71
N SER A 360 16.26 9.09 18.68
CA SER A 360 14.82 9.34 18.85
C SER A 360 14.28 8.61 20.08
N ILE A 361 13.16 9.07 20.63
CA ILE A 361 12.42 8.30 21.64
C ILE A 361 11.60 7.22 20.94
N ALA A 362 11.70 5.99 21.44
CA ALA A 362 10.88 4.87 21.03
C ALA A 362 10.24 4.18 22.24
N ILE A 363 9.02 3.66 22.05
CA ILE A 363 8.37 2.74 22.99
C ILE A 363 8.32 1.35 22.34
N ARG A 364 8.74 0.33 23.07
CA ARG A 364 8.63 -1.07 22.65
C ARG A 364 7.65 -1.80 23.55
N LEU A 365 6.73 -2.53 22.92
CA LEU A 365 5.70 -3.34 23.57
C LEU A 365 5.88 -4.78 23.11
N ALA A 366 6.09 -5.69 24.05
CA ALA A 366 6.37 -7.10 23.77
C ALA A 366 5.34 -8.02 24.45
N GLU A 367 4.74 -8.92 23.66
CA GLU A 367 3.96 -10.05 24.17
C GLU A 367 4.81 -11.32 24.36
N SER A 368 5.84 -11.46 23.51
CA SER A 368 6.87 -12.51 23.51
C SER A 368 8.08 -11.96 22.75
N ALA A 369 9.26 -12.59 22.87
CA ALA A 369 10.48 -12.15 22.16
C ALA A 369 10.28 -11.98 20.63
N ASP A 370 9.42 -12.81 20.01
CA ASP A 370 9.11 -12.74 18.58
C ASP A 370 7.98 -11.75 18.21
N LYS A 371 7.34 -11.10 19.19
CA LYS A 371 6.16 -10.24 19.01
C LYS A 371 6.38 -8.90 19.70
N VAL A 372 7.26 -8.10 19.11
CA VAL A 372 7.58 -6.76 19.58
C VAL A 372 7.02 -5.72 18.61
N ARG A 373 6.30 -4.74 19.14
CA ARG A 373 5.88 -3.54 18.41
C ARG A 373 6.69 -2.36 18.89
N GLU A 374 7.23 -1.59 17.95
CA GLU A 374 7.95 -0.36 18.25
C GLU A 374 7.21 0.84 17.65
N LEU A 375 7.03 1.88 18.45
CA LEU A 375 6.59 3.20 17.98
C LEU A 375 7.71 4.21 18.24
N ARG A 376 8.04 5.00 17.21
CA ARG A 376 9.11 5.99 17.26
C ARG A 376 8.57 7.41 17.07
N SER A 377 9.14 8.33 17.83
CA SER A 377 8.88 9.76 17.66
C SER A 377 9.39 10.27 16.29
N GLN A 378 8.67 11.23 15.69
CA GLN A 378 9.05 11.82 14.40
C GLN A 378 10.23 12.80 14.49
N HIS A 379 10.56 13.25 15.70
CA HIS A 379 11.60 14.25 15.95
C HIS A 379 12.73 13.64 16.77
N GLN A 380 13.96 13.91 16.35
CA GLN A 380 15.14 13.53 17.11
C GLN A 380 15.32 14.39 18.36
N LEU A 381 15.92 13.79 19.39
CA LEU A 381 16.31 14.46 20.61
C LEU A 381 17.41 15.48 20.36
N LYS A 382 17.25 16.66 20.95
CA LYS A 382 18.30 17.69 20.94
C LYS A 382 19.24 17.49 22.12
N LYS A 383 20.51 17.16 21.84
CA LYS A 383 21.56 17.06 22.86
C LYS A 383 21.71 18.37 23.64
N THR A 384 22.11 18.25 24.90
CA THR A 384 22.45 19.40 25.78
C THR A 384 21.30 20.39 26.01
N GLN A 385 20.05 19.94 25.89
CA GLN A 385 18.87 20.75 26.14
C GLN A 385 17.80 19.96 26.89
N TRP A 386 17.24 20.56 27.94
CA TRP A 386 16.08 20.00 28.65
C TRP A 386 14.87 19.88 27.71
N GLN A 387 14.33 18.66 27.59
CA GLN A 387 13.15 18.33 26.80
C GLN A 387 12.13 17.60 27.67
N HIS A 388 10.85 17.90 27.47
CA HIS A 388 9.76 17.20 28.14
C HIS A 388 9.24 16.10 27.21
N ILE A 389 9.37 14.86 27.65
CA ILE A 389 8.94 13.67 26.92
C ILE A 389 7.63 13.19 27.51
N VAL A 390 6.64 12.94 26.65
CA VAL A 390 5.33 12.40 27.05
C VAL A 390 5.04 11.20 26.15
N VAL A 391 4.74 10.07 26.78
CA VAL A 391 4.31 8.83 26.12
C VAL A 391 2.91 8.52 26.63
N GLN A 392 1.97 8.39 25.71
CA GLN A 392 0.58 8.05 26.02
C GLN A 392 0.24 6.72 25.35
N TYR A 393 -0.28 5.79 26.14
CA TYR A 393 -0.84 4.52 25.69
C TYR A 393 -2.33 4.54 25.98
N SER A 394 -3.15 4.24 24.97
CA SER A 394 -4.62 4.27 24.99
C SER A 394 -5.20 3.18 24.12
#